data_AF-A0A351XA51-F1
#
_entry.id   AF-A0A351XA51-F1
#
_cell.length_a   1.000
_cell.length_b   1.000
_cell.length_c   1.000
_cell.angle_alpha   90.00
_cell.angle_beta   90.00
_cell.angle_gamma   90.00
#
_symmetry.space_group_name_H-M   'P 1'
#
loop_
_entity.id
_entity.type
_entity.pdbx_description
1 polymer ?
#
loop_
_entity_poly.entity_id
_entity_poly.type
_entity_poly.pdbx_seq_one_letter_code
_entity_poly.pdbx_strand_id
1 'polypeptide(L)' 'GANEESVKLFLDGKIKFTDIAYLNNEAMKRADDVKDFTLQDVLDADRKARDYVLECVK' A
#
# COMPACT_ATOMS: atom_id res chain seq x y z
N GLY A 1 4.14 0.76 -3.51
CA GLY A 1 3.89 -0.16 -2.40
C GLY A 1 2.52 -0.79 -2.48
N ALA A 2 1.48 -0.08 -2.01
CA ALA A 2 0.15 -0.65 -1.75
C ALA A 2 -0.45 -1.49 -2.89
N ASN A 3 -0.45 -0.99 -4.14
CA ASN A 3 -1.04 -1.72 -5.26
C ASN A 3 -0.41 -3.10 -5.48
N GLU A 4 0.91 -3.19 -5.40
CA GLU A 4 1.60 -4.47 -5.62
C GLU A 4 1.26 -5.47 -4.51
N GLU A 5 1.22 -5.02 -3.26
CA GLU A 5 0.87 -5.90 -2.13
C GLU A 5 -0.60 -6.34 -2.19
N SER A 6 -1.52 -5.42 -2.52
CA SER A 6 -2.94 -5.72 -2.70
C SER A 6 -3.17 -6.72 -3.85
N VAL A 7 -2.51 -6.52 -5.00
CA VAL A 7 -2.61 -7.44 -6.14
C VAL A 7 -2.06 -8.81 -5.79
N LYS A 8 -0.92 -8.87 -5.10
CA LYS A 8 -0.36 -10.14 -4.62
C LYS A 8 -1.35 -10.89 -3.72
N LEU A 9 -1.95 -10.21 -2.74
CA LEU A 9 -2.97 -10.80 -1.87
C LEU A 9 -4.22 -11.27 -2.63
N PHE A 10 -4.63 -10.54 -3.67
CA PHE A 10 -5.72 -10.95 -4.54
C PHE A 10 -5.38 -12.23 -5.33
N LEU A 11 -4.17 -12.29 -5.91
CA LEU A 11 -3.69 -13.47 -6.62
C LEU A 11 -3.54 -14.68 -5.70
N ASP A 12 -3.19 -14.46 -4.44
CA ASP A 12 -3.13 -15.48 -3.38
C ASP A 12 -4.52 -15.85 -2.81
N GLY A 13 -5.60 -15.28 -3.34
CA GLY A 13 -6.98 -15.54 -2.92
C GLY A 13 -7.33 -15.02 -1.50
N LYS A 14 -6.56 -14.08 -0.97
CA LYS A 14 -6.74 -13.51 0.39
C LYS A 14 -7.75 -12.37 0.45
N ILE A 15 -7.92 -11.64 -0.67
CA ILE A 15 -8.86 -10.51 -0.77
C ILE A 15 -9.67 -10.59 -2.07
N LYS A 16 -10.76 -9.83 -2.16
CA LYS A 16 -11.56 -9.72 -3.39
C LYS A 16 -10.94 -8.72 -4.36
N PHE A 17 -11.32 -8.80 -5.63
CA PHE A 17 -10.86 -7.88 -6.67
C PHE A 17 -11.12 -6.39 -6.31
N THR A 18 -12.28 -6.08 -5.74
CA THR A 18 -12.64 -4.71 -5.34
C THR A 18 -11.82 -4.18 -4.16
N ASP A 19 -11.29 -5.07 -3.33
CA ASP A 19 -10.51 -4.69 -2.15
C ASP A 19 -9.17 -4.08 -2.56
N ILE A 20 -8.65 -4.40 -3.74
CA ILE A 20 -7.44 -3.78 -4.29
C ILE A 20 -7.59 -2.26 -4.35
N ALA A 21 -8.65 -1.78 -5.00
CA ALA A 21 -8.87 -0.34 -5.16
C ALA A 21 -9.14 0.34 -3.81
N TYR A 22 -9.87 -0.34 -2.92
CA TYR A 22 -10.15 0.15 -1.57
C TYR A 22 -8.86 0.35 -0.76
N LEU A 23 -8.04 -0.69 -0.66
CA LEU A 23 -6.79 -0.68 0.10
C LEU A 23 -5.78 0.32 -0.47
N ASN A 24 -5.69 0.42 -1.80
CA ASN A 24 -4.82 1.40 -2.47
C ASN A 24 -5.22 2.84 -2.12
N ASN A 25 -6.52 3.15 -2.17
CA ASN A 25 -7.02 4.47 -1.84
C ASN A 25 -6.78 4.82 -0.37
N GLU A 26 -7.01 3.87 0.53
CA GLU A 26 -6.79 4.08 1.96
C GLU A 26 -5.30 4.22 2.31
N ALA A 27 -4.40 3.51 1.63
CA ALA A 27 -2.97 3.70 1.75
C ALA A 27 -2.54 5.09 1.27
N MET A 28 -3.06 5.53 0.12
CA MET A 28 -2.75 6.86 -0.44
C MET A 28 -3.19 8.00 0.47
N LYS A 29 -4.36 7.92 1.10
CA LYS A 29 -4.84 8.94 2.06
C LYS A 29 -3.97 9.07 3.31
N ARG A 30 -3.18 8.05 3.63
CA ARG A 30 -2.28 8.01 4.79
C ARG A 30 -0.83 8.33 4.43
N ALA A 31 -0.51 8.45 3.14
CA ALA A 31 0.83 8.78 2.70
C ALA A 31 1.14 10.25 3.04
N ASP A 32 2.36 10.48 3.49
CA ASP A 32 2.88 11.82 3.73
C ASP A 32 3.10 12.53 2.38
N ASP A 33 2.68 13.79 2.25
CA ASP A 33 3.01 14.64 1.11
C ASP A 33 4.33 15.37 1.37
N VAL A 34 5.40 14.93 0.69
CA VAL A 34 6.77 15.42 0.90
C VAL A 34 7.31 16.01 -0.41
N LYS A 35 7.61 17.32 -0.41
CA LYS A 35 8.12 18.03 -1.61
C LYS A 35 9.61 17.85 -1.86
N ASP A 36 10.44 18.01 -0.84
CA ASP A 36 11.89 17.90 -0.93
C ASP A 36 12.33 16.55 -0.36
N PHE A 37 12.09 15.48 -1.13
CA PHE A 37 12.32 14.11 -0.68
C PHE A 37 13.71 13.59 -1.03
N THR A 38 14.21 12.68 -0.20
CA THR A 38 15.39 11.85 -0.46
C THR A 38 14.98 10.49 -1.03
N LEU A 39 15.96 9.71 -1.50
CA LEU A 39 15.71 8.30 -1.87
C LEU A 39 15.15 7.50 -0.68
N GLN A 40 15.62 7.76 0.54
CA GLN A 40 15.16 7.04 1.72
C GLN A 40 13.68 7.30 1.98
N ASP A 41 13.21 8.53 1.79
CA ASP A 41 11.78 8.87 1.96
C ASP A 41 10.89 8.10 0.97
N VAL A 42 11.34 7.89 -0.27
CA VAL A 42 10.61 7.09 -1.27
C VAL A 42 10.54 5.62 -0.84
N LEU A 43 11.66 5.06 -0.37
CA LEU A 43 11.72 3.67 0.09
C LEU A 43 10.86 3.45 1.34
N ASP A 44 10.83 4.43 2.24
CA ASP A 44 10.00 4.38 3.45
C ASP A 44 8.52 4.56 3.12
N ALA A 45 8.17 5.42 2.16
CA ALA A 45 6.80 5.53 1.66
C ALA A 45 6.33 4.21 1.00
N ASP A 46 7.18 3.54 0.22
CA ASP A 46 6.87 2.23 -0.35
C ASP A 46 6.62 1.19 0.74
N ARG A 47 7.53 1.10 1.74
CA ARG A 47 7.43 0.20 2.88
C ARG A 47 6.15 0.43 3.68
N LYS A 48 5.89 1.67 4.11
CA LYS A 48 4.69 2.06 4.86
C LYS A 48 3.41 1.66 4.12
N ALA A 49 3.38 1.86 2.80
CA ALA A 49 2.22 1.50 1.99
C ALA A 49 1.99 -0.01 1.91
N ARG A 50 3.05 -0.84 1.88
CA ARG A 50 2.94 -2.31 1.95
C ARG A 50 2.51 -2.78 3.33
N ASP A 51 3.12 -2.23 4.37
CA ASP A 51 2.83 -2.57 5.76
C ASP A 51 1.35 -2.28 6.09
N TYR A 52 0.83 -1.13 5.67
CA TYR A 52 -0.58 -0.78 5.84
C TYR A 52 -1.53 -1.83 5.21
N VAL A 53 -1.24 -2.27 3.99
CA VAL A 53 -2.04 -3.29 3.30
C VAL A 53 -2.02 -4.61 4.08
N LEU A 54 -0.83 -5.06 4.49
CA LEU A 54 -0.68 -6.30 5.25
C LEU A 54 -1.38 -6.25 6.61
N GLU A 55 -1.36 -5.10 7.30
CA GLU A 55 -2.05 -4.91 8.58
C GLU A 55 -3.57 -4.96 8.45
N CYS A 56 -4.13 -4.53 7.31
CA CYS A 56 -5.58 -4.55 7.07
C CYS A 56 -6.14 -5.95 6.74
N VAL A 57 -5.27 -6.92 6.42
CA VAL A 57 -5.65 -8.27 5.98
C VAL A 57 -5.31 -9.34 7.05
N LYS A 58 -4.80 -8.91 8.22
CA LYS A 58 -4.58 -9.78 9.39
C LYS A 58 -5.88 -10.33 9.97
#